data_AF-A0A1L2ZRB4-F1
#
_entry.id   AF-A0A1L2ZRB4-F1
#
_cell.length_a   1.000
_cell.length_b   1.000
_cell.length_c   1.000
_cell.angle_alpha   90.00
_cell.angle_beta   90.00
_cell.angle_gamma   90.00
#
_symmetry.space_group_name_H-M   'P 1'
#
loop_
_entity.id
_entity.type
_entity.pdbx_description
1 polymer ?
#
loop_
_entity_poly.entity_id
_entity_poly.type
_entity_poly.pdbx_seq_one_letter_code
_entity_poly.pdbx_strand_id
1 'polypeptide(L)'
;MLALGGGIGFMAATFNYADITTLTFVFRAHPVPFVDAVLEGSGVGASVITTTSAAKAHRELGAALEAGERVLGYVLVPGENWGEAVLRELTADNKLELAKATKKKQYWLARIPAQDGAVKPPTIANETYAAATRESALRMLNKTQPEGVPASFAKNFGVSGIRKLADATTDGSARGWAKLFADPSRRAVGFEMAQKFLTGTAHGGRGGLRYQFAEIVERSGADPSAYRNIGALWEEFTDLMTTAHTDPASSYSEFLNTARTQLHRIADAEEAAALAVSEANN
;
A
#
# COMPACT_ATOMS: atom_id res chain seq x y z
N MET A 1 8.13 -1.73 -4.73
CA MET A 1 7.58 -2.82 -3.91
C MET A 1 7.63 -2.59 -2.41
N LEU A 2 8.73 -2.10 -1.80
CA LEU A 2 8.69 -1.71 -0.37
C LEU A 2 7.68 -0.60 -0.01
N ALA A 3 7.17 0.14 -0.99
CA ALA A 3 6.12 1.13 -0.79
C ALA A 3 4.79 0.53 -0.30
N LEU A 4 4.57 -0.76 -0.51
CA LEU A 4 3.38 -1.49 -0.05
C LEU A 4 3.73 -2.49 1.05
N GLY A 5 4.76 -2.22 1.86
CA GLY A 5 5.18 -3.14 2.91
C GLY A 5 4.13 -3.47 3.96
N GLY A 6 3.06 -2.67 4.08
CA GLY A 6 1.87 -2.98 4.88
C GLY A 6 0.68 -3.52 4.06
N GLY A 7 0.85 -3.72 2.76
CA GLY A 7 -0.23 -3.97 1.80
C GLY A 7 -0.86 -2.70 1.23
N ILE A 8 -1.88 -2.88 0.39
CA ILE A 8 -2.78 -1.79 0.02
C ILE A 8 -3.82 -1.57 1.10
N GLY A 9 -4.26 -0.32 1.20
CA GLY A 9 -5.38 0.07 2.03
C GLY A 9 -6.16 1.19 1.37
N PHE A 10 -7.19 1.62 2.08
CA PHE A 10 -7.84 2.87 1.77
C PHE A 10 -8.32 3.50 3.06
N MET A 11 -8.08 4.78 3.25
CA MET A 11 -8.75 5.62 4.23
C MET A 11 -8.85 7.02 3.64
N ALA A 12 -10.01 7.65 3.85
CA ALA A 12 -10.19 9.06 3.57
C ALA A 12 -10.70 9.79 4.81
N ALA A 13 -10.21 11.01 5.02
CA ALA A 13 -10.63 11.85 6.13
C ALA A 13 -10.79 13.30 5.66
N THR A 14 -11.88 13.92 6.10
CA THR A 14 -12.11 15.36 5.98
C THR A 14 -11.92 16.02 7.33
N PHE A 15 -11.19 17.13 7.37
CA PHE A 15 -11.03 17.94 8.57
C PHE A 15 -11.48 19.37 8.25
N ASN A 16 -12.41 19.89 9.04
CA ASN A 16 -12.96 21.22 8.87
C ASN A 16 -12.47 22.11 10.01
N TYR A 17 -11.65 23.10 9.67
CA TYR A 17 -11.12 24.12 10.57
C TYR A 17 -11.82 25.45 10.31
N ALA A 18 -11.48 26.47 11.11
CA ALA A 18 -12.09 27.80 11.00
C ALA A 18 -12.02 28.36 9.57
N ASP A 19 -10.85 28.25 8.92
CA ASP A 19 -10.57 28.91 7.64
C ASP A 19 -10.31 27.92 6.47
N ILE A 20 -10.17 26.63 6.76
CA ILE A 20 -9.72 25.63 5.79
C ILE A 20 -10.45 24.31 5.99
N THR A 21 -10.80 23.66 4.88
CA THR A 21 -11.23 22.27 4.85
C THR A 21 -10.17 21.44 4.14
N THR A 22 -9.66 20.38 4.78
CA THR A 22 -8.68 19.47 4.18
C THR A 22 -9.31 18.13 3.85
N LEU A 23 -8.85 17.51 2.75
CA LEU A 23 -9.20 16.15 2.35
C LEU A 23 -7.92 15.33 2.21
N THR A 24 -7.81 14.28 3.01
CA THR A 24 -6.65 13.39 3.05
C THR A 24 -7.04 12.01 2.54
N PHE A 25 -6.17 11.42 1.73
CA PHE A 25 -6.26 10.04 1.28
C PHE A 25 -5.04 9.26 1.74
N VAL A 26 -5.25 8.01 2.15
CA VAL A 26 -4.18 7.07 2.48
C VAL A 26 -4.46 5.77 1.73
N PHE A 27 -3.56 5.39 0.83
CA PHE A 27 -3.71 4.19 -0.01
C PHE A 27 -2.85 3.01 0.46
N ARG A 28 -2.07 3.23 1.52
CA ARG A 28 -1.22 2.21 2.15
C ARG A 28 -1.88 1.72 3.42
N ALA A 29 -1.89 0.41 3.62
CA ALA A 29 -2.09 -0.10 4.97
C ALA A 29 -0.85 0.25 5.81
N HIS A 30 -1.08 0.60 7.08
CA HIS A 30 -0.06 1.12 8.00
C HIS A 30 1.21 0.26 7.95
N PRO A 31 2.43 0.84 7.99
CA PRO A 31 3.65 0.06 7.83
C PRO A 31 3.90 -0.80 9.07
N VAL A 32 3.45 -2.05 9.03
CA VAL A 32 4.25 -3.13 9.65
C VAL A 32 5.49 -3.27 8.76
N PRO A 33 6.70 -3.43 9.31
CA PRO A 33 7.85 -3.76 8.48
C PRO A 33 7.51 -5.03 7.70
N PHE A 34 7.39 -4.91 6.37
CA PHE A 34 6.94 -5.97 5.46
C PHE A 34 7.49 -7.34 5.81
N VAL A 35 8.78 -7.39 6.16
CA VAL A 35 9.41 -8.68 6.39
C VAL A 35 9.01 -9.34 7.70
N ASP A 36 8.68 -8.58 8.75
CA ASP A 36 8.27 -9.19 10.01
C ASP A 36 6.94 -9.91 9.82
N ALA A 37 5.97 -9.25 9.17
CA ALA A 37 4.68 -9.85 8.80
C ALA A 37 4.85 -11.06 7.86
N VAL A 38 5.79 -10.96 6.92
CA VAL A 38 6.08 -12.02 5.96
C VAL A 38 6.70 -13.26 6.62
N LEU A 39 7.67 -13.09 7.51
CA LEU A 39 8.32 -14.21 8.19
C LEU A 39 7.33 -14.91 9.11
N GLU A 40 6.55 -14.14 9.87
CA GLU A 40 5.50 -14.68 10.74
C GLU A 40 4.44 -15.44 9.92
N GLY A 41 3.94 -14.86 8.82
CA GLY A 41 2.95 -15.48 7.97
C GLY A 41 3.44 -16.72 7.21
N SER A 42 4.75 -16.81 6.93
CA SER A 42 5.36 -17.97 6.27
C SER A 42 5.54 -19.19 7.18
N GLY A 43 5.42 -19.02 8.50
CA GLY A 43 5.74 -20.07 9.47
C GLY A 43 7.23 -20.43 9.54
N VAL A 44 8.10 -19.71 8.81
CA VAL A 44 9.54 -19.91 8.84
C VAL A 44 10.10 -19.30 10.11
N GLY A 45 10.73 -20.14 10.95
CA GLY A 45 11.48 -19.68 12.11
C GLY A 45 12.67 -18.85 11.67
N ALA A 46 12.54 -17.52 11.69
CA ALA A 46 13.59 -16.60 11.29
C ALA A 46 13.91 -15.63 12.43
N SER A 47 15.19 -15.24 12.53
CA SER A 47 15.59 -14.12 13.39
C SER A 47 15.86 -12.88 12.55
N VAL A 48 15.31 -11.75 13.00
CA VAL A 48 15.39 -10.48 12.27
C VAL A 48 16.41 -9.56 12.93
N ILE A 49 17.30 -9.03 12.10
CA ILE A 49 18.26 -8.00 12.52
C ILE A 49 17.99 -6.73 11.73
N THR A 50 17.74 -5.65 12.46
CA THR A 50 17.66 -4.29 11.92
C THR A 50 18.81 -3.46 12.47
N THR A 51 19.55 -2.77 11.61
CA THR A 51 20.66 -1.89 12.02
C THR A 51 20.85 -0.73 11.08
N THR A 52 21.39 0.39 11.58
CA THR A 52 21.81 1.51 10.73
C THR A 52 23.29 1.49 10.35
N SER A 53 24.05 0.52 10.87
CA SER A 53 25.48 0.38 10.62
C SER A 53 25.73 -0.62 9.49
N ALA A 54 26.27 -0.14 8.38
CA ALA A 54 26.70 -0.98 7.25
C ALA A 54 27.70 -2.05 7.69
N ALA A 55 28.67 -1.67 8.52
CA ALA A 55 29.69 -2.58 9.05
C ALA A 55 29.07 -3.68 9.92
N LYS A 56 28.08 -3.34 10.76
CA LYS A 56 27.32 -4.35 11.53
C LYS A 56 26.57 -5.26 10.57
N ALA A 57 25.82 -4.71 9.62
CA ALA A 57 25.04 -5.50 8.67
C ALA A 57 25.92 -6.49 7.88
N HIS A 58 27.07 -6.04 7.37
CA HIS A 58 28.02 -6.92 6.67
C HIS A 58 28.62 -8.00 7.57
N ARG A 59 28.93 -7.69 8.83
CA ARG A 59 29.44 -8.68 9.78
C ARG A 59 28.38 -9.73 10.12
N GLU A 60 27.15 -9.31 10.41
CA GLU A 60 26.06 -10.24 10.70
C GLU A 60 25.73 -11.12 9.47
N LEU A 61 25.73 -10.53 8.27
CA LEU A 61 25.56 -11.29 7.03
C LEU A 61 26.69 -12.31 6.85
N GLY A 62 27.95 -11.91 7.05
CA GLY A 62 29.10 -12.81 6.96
C GLY A 62 28.99 -13.97 7.94
N ALA A 63 28.69 -13.69 9.21
CA ALA A 63 28.54 -14.70 10.25
C ALA A 63 27.39 -15.67 9.95
N ALA A 64 26.25 -15.18 9.44
CA ALA A 64 25.13 -16.03 9.07
C ALA A 64 25.48 -16.94 7.87
N LEU A 65 26.13 -16.41 6.84
CA LEU A 65 26.58 -17.20 5.69
C LEU A 65 27.63 -18.26 6.08
N GLU A 66 28.56 -17.92 6.97
CA GLU A 66 29.56 -18.86 7.52
C GLU A 66 28.91 -19.97 8.36
N ALA A 67 27.84 -19.65 9.08
CA ALA A 67 27.04 -20.62 9.81
C ALA A 67 26.16 -21.51 8.89
N GLY A 68 26.23 -21.31 7.57
CA GLY A 68 25.41 -22.01 6.59
C GLY A 68 23.94 -21.59 6.60
N GLU A 69 23.61 -20.51 7.33
CA GLU A 69 22.25 -19.98 7.36
C GLU A 69 21.89 -19.34 6.03
N ARG A 70 20.59 -19.33 5.75
CA ARG A 70 20.05 -18.63 4.60
C ARG A 70 19.68 -17.23 5.02
N VAL A 71 20.15 -16.24 4.27
CA VAL A 71 19.95 -14.83 4.63
C VAL A 71 19.11 -14.13 3.59
N LEU A 72 18.00 -13.54 4.00
CA LEU A 72 17.25 -12.61 3.17
C LEU A 72 17.61 -11.18 3.59
N GLY A 73 17.78 -10.28 2.64
CA GLY A 73 18.04 -8.87 2.92
C GLY A 73 17.39 -7.95 1.91
N TYR A 74 17.23 -6.68 2.29
CA TYR A 74 16.76 -5.65 1.36
C TYR A 74 17.89 -5.19 0.44
N VAL A 75 17.65 -5.31 -0.87
CA VAL A 75 18.54 -4.80 -1.92
C VAL A 75 17.82 -3.73 -2.71
N LEU A 76 18.48 -2.58 -2.91
CA LEU A 76 17.98 -1.52 -3.76
C LEU A 76 18.19 -1.86 -5.24
N VAL A 77 17.10 -2.06 -5.98
CA VAL A 77 17.12 -2.21 -7.43
C VAL A 77 17.05 -0.81 -8.06
N PRO A 78 17.98 -0.43 -8.96
CA PRO A 78 17.92 0.86 -9.65
C PRO A 78 16.60 1.00 -10.43
N GLY A 79 15.92 2.13 -10.26
CA GLY A 79 14.68 2.48 -10.97
C GLY A 79 14.45 4.01 -10.96
N GLU A 80 13.62 4.51 -11.88
CA GLU A 80 13.48 5.95 -12.17
C GLU A 80 12.99 6.82 -10.99
N ASN A 81 12.36 6.23 -9.97
CA ASN A 81 11.77 6.98 -8.85
C ASN A 81 11.99 6.27 -7.51
N TRP A 82 13.09 6.57 -6.83
CA TRP A 82 13.44 6.02 -5.51
C TRP A 82 13.64 4.51 -5.57
N GLY A 83 14.87 4.08 -5.88
CA GLY A 83 15.23 2.68 -6.12
C GLY A 83 14.47 1.71 -5.21
N GLU A 84 13.87 0.74 -5.87
CA GLU A 84 12.95 -0.19 -5.26
C GLU A 84 13.75 -1.14 -4.38
N ALA A 85 13.59 -1.06 -3.05
CA ALA A 85 14.18 -2.12 -2.23
C ALA A 85 13.28 -3.36 -2.27
N VAL A 86 13.90 -4.48 -2.63
CA VAL A 86 13.30 -5.80 -2.85
C VAL A 86 13.95 -6.76 -1.87
N LEU A 87 13.16 -7.67 -1.29
CA LEU A 87 13.69 -8.75 -0.47
C LEU A 87 14.37 -9.77 -1.39
N ARG A 88 15.65 -10.05 -1.17
CA ARG A 88 16.43 -11.01 -1.94
C ARG A 88 17.21 -11.93 -1.02
N GLU A 89 17.45 -13.14 -1.49
CA GLU A 89 18.45 -14.00 -0.85
C GLU A 89 19.85 -13.45 -1.10
N LEU A 90 20.58 -13.28 -0.01
CA LEU A 90 21.96 -12.85 -0.01
C LEU A 90 22.85 -14.09 0.12
N THR A 91 23.85 -14.16 -0.73
CA THR A 91 24.86 -15.22 -0.82
C THR A 91 26.24 -14.59 -0.75
N ALA A 92 27.28 -15.43 -0.68
CA ALA A 92 28.67 -14.95 -0.75
C ALA A 92 28.94 -14.15 -2.03
N ASP A 93 28.27 -14.48 -3.13
CA ASP A 93 28.49 -13.90 -4.46
C ASP A 93 27.76 -12.56 -4.67
N ASN A 94 26.61 -12.36 -4.00
CA ASN A 94 25.79 -11.15 -4.16
C ASN A 94 25.71 -10.29 -2.88
N LYS A 95 26.43 -10.61 -1.80
CA LYS A 95 26.42 -9.85 -0.53
C LYS A 95 26.74 -8.36 -0.65
N LEU A 96 27.42 -7.95 -1.72
CA LEU A 96 27.70 -6.55 -2.03
C LEU A 96 26.44 -5.77 -2.44
N GLU A 97 25.36 -6.45 -2.82
CA GLU A 97 24.06 -5.84 -3.10
C GLU A 97 23.45 -5.17 -1.85
N LEU A 98 23.74 -5.69 -0.65
CA LEU A 98 23.35 -5.07 0.62
C LEU A 98 23.98 -3.67 0.81
N ALA A 99 25.16 -3.43 0.22
CA ALA A 99 25.89 -2.17 0.37
C ALA A 99 25.20 -0.98 -0.31
N LYS A 100 24.23 -1.21 -1.20
CA LYS A 100 23.51 -0.17 -1.94
C LYS A 100 22.31 0.44 -1.17
N ALA A 101 22.17 0.13 0.12
CA ALA A 101 20.98 0.47 0.90
C ALA A 101 20.80 1.98 1.20
N THR A 102 19.61 2.46 0.82
CA THR A 102 18.84 3.70 1.07
C THR A 102 19.48 4.94 1.71
N LYS A 103 19.02 6.13 1.29
CA LYS A 103 19.29 7.44 1.93
C LYS A 103 18.96 7.50 3.45
N LYS A 104 18.18 6.55 3.97
CA LYS A 104 17.85 6.42 5.41
C LYS A 104 18.82 5.53 6.21
N LYS A 105 19.86 4.96 5.58
CA LYS A 105 20.88 4.10 6.21
C LYS A 105 20.28 3.01 7.11
N GLN A 106 19.20 2.34 6.71
CA GLN A 106 18.66 1.21 7.47
C GLN A 106 18.90 -0.08 6.69
N TYR A 107 19.59 -1.01 7.33
CA TYR A 107 19.89 -2.35 6.87
C TYR A 107 19.00 -3.34 7.62
N TRP A 108 18.54 -4.36 6.90
CA TRP A 108 17.62 -5.35 7.41
C TRP A 108 18.04 -6.73 6.89
N LEU A 109 18.09 -7.72 7.77
CA LEU A 109 18.47 -9.10 7.48
C LEU A 109 17.52 -10.07 8.20
N ALA A 110 16.98 -11.05 7.47
CA ALA A 110 16.37 -12.26 8.01
C ALA A 110 17.40 -13.36 7.99
N ARG A 111 17.65 -13.98 9.13
CA ARG A 111 18.44 -15.19 9.23
C ARG A 111 17.50 -16.36 9.39
N ILE A 112 17.49 -17.23 8.39
CA ILE A 112 16.72 -18.46 8.36
C ILE A 112 17.72 -19.59 8.65
N PRO A 113 17.56 -20.32 9.77
CA PRO A 113 18.42 -21.46 10.08
C PRO A 113 18.43 -22.45 8.91
N ALA A 114 19.58 -23.06 8.67
CA ALA A 114 19.65 -24.21 7.76
C ALA A 114 18.80 -25.35 8.33
N GLN A 115 17.54 -25.47 7.92
CA GLN A 115 16.80 -26.69 8.09
C GLN A 115 17.05 -27.62 6.90
N ASP A 116 17.12 -28.92 7.16
CA ASP A 116 17.29 -29.96 6.15
C ASP A 116 16.19 -29.86 5.08
N GLY A 117 16.56 -29.37 3.90
CA GLY A 117 15.99 -29.75 2.61
C GLY A 117 14.57 -29.29 2.23
N ALA A 118 13.77 -28.66 3.07
CA ALA A 118 12.32 -28.59 2.78
C ALA A 118 11.84 -27.45 1.86
N VAL A 119 12.41 -26.22 1.90
CA VAL A 119 11.80 -25.07 1.17
C VAL A 119 12.82 -24.24 0.39
N LYS A 120 12.63 -24.13 -0.93
CA LYS A 120 13.52 -23.38 -1.83
C LYS A 120 13.30 -21.85 -1.72
N PRO A 121 14.33 -21.01 -1.96
CA PRO A 121 14.22 -19.54 -1.88
C PRO A 121 13.12 -18.88 -2.72
N PRO A 122 12.92 -19.27 -4.00
CA PRO A 122 11.81 -18.75 -4.80
C PRO A 122 10.45 -19.12 -4.22
N THR A 123 10.35 -20.28 -3.56
CA THR A 123 9.15 -20.75 -2.90
C THR A 123 8.82 -19.87 -1.69
N ILE A 124 9.81 -19.55 -0.84
CA ILE A 124 9.62 -18.61 0.27
C ILE A 124 9.15 -17.25 -0.26
N ALA A 125 9.77 -16.72 -1.32
CA ALA A 125 9.38 -15.44 -1.90
C ALA A 125 7.95 -15.45 -2.49
N ASN A 126 7.55 -16.52 -3.19
CA ASN A 126 6.22 -16.61 -3.78
C ASN A 126 5.13 -16.82 -2.72
N GLU A 127 5.36 -17.69 -1.73
CA GLU A 127 4.45 -17.91 -0.59
C GLU A 127 4.32 -16.62 0.25
N THR A 128 5.43 -15.89 0.41
CA THR A 128 5.48 -14.55 0.99
C THR A 128 4.56 -13.58 0.24
N TYR A 129 4.68 -13.51 -1.09
CA TYR A 129 3.81 -12.65 -1.89
C TYR A 129 2.37 -13.11 -1.80
N ALA A 130 2.08 -14.41 -1.83
CA ALA A 130 0.73 -14.94 -1.70
C ALA A 130 0.09 -14.59 -0.35
N ALA A 131 0.82 -14.78 0.76
CA ALA A 131 0.37 -14.41 2.11
C ALA A 131 0.13 -12.90 2.23
N ALA A 132 1.05 -12.07 1.73
CA ALA A 132 0.90 -10.61 1.76
C ALA A 132 -0.26 -10.12 0.88
N THR A 133 -0.45 -10.71 -0.30
CA THR A 133 -1.58 -10.40 -1.19
C THR A 133 -2.90 -10.78 -0.51
N ARG A 134 -2.96 -11.97 0.10
CA ARG A 134 -4.13 -12.45 0.84
C ARG A 134 -4.45 -11.56 2.03
N GLU A 135 -3.46 -11.22 2.85
CA GLU A 135 -3.66 -10.37 4.02
C GLU A 135 -4.17 -8.98 3.60
N SER A 136 -3.57 -8.40 2.55
CA SER A 136 -4.02 -7.12 1.99
C SER A 136 -5.48 -7.17 1.53
N ALA A 137 -5.88 -8.26 0.87
CA ALA A 137 -7.26 -8.48 0.46
C ALA A 137 -8.20 -8.61 1.67
N LEU A 138 -7.83 -9.35 2.71
CA LEU A 138 -8.63 -9.47 3.93
C LEU A 138 -8.78 -8.12 4.67
N ARG A 139 -7.73 -7.31 4.70
CA ARG A 139 -7.77 -5.94 5.26
C ARG A 139 -8.68 -5.03 4.44
N MET A 140 -8.63 -5.11 3.11
CA MET A 140 -9.54 -4.35 2.23
C MET A 140 -11.01 -4.70 2.47
N LEU A 141 -11.30 -5.97 2.80
CA LEU A 141 -12.63 -6.46 3.16
C LEU A 141 -13.00 -6.18 4.63
N ASN A 142 -12.16 -5.51 5.41
CA ASN A 142 -12.29 -5.35 6.86
C ASN A 142 -12.48 -6.67 7.65
N LYS A 143 -12.02 -7.79 7.11
CA LYS A 143 -12.06 -9.09 7.80
C LYS A 143 -10.96 -9.21 8.84
N THR A 144 -9.91 -8.42 8.72
CA THR A 144 -8.82 -8.28 9.69
C THR A 144 -8.66 -6.82 10.10
N GLN A 145 -8.55 -6.57 11.41
CA GLN A 145 -8.29 -5.22 11.91
C GLN A 145 -6.84 -4.84 11.61
N PRO A 146 -6.57 -3.67 11.01
CA PRO A 146 -5.19 -3.21 10.86
C PRO A 146 -4.54 -3.01 12.23
N GLU A 147 -3.35 -3.54 12.42
CA GLU A 147 -2.60 -3.41 13.67
C GLU A 147 -2.37 -1.92 14.02
N GLY A 148 -2.52 -1.57 15.30
CA GLY A 148 -2.35 -0.19 15.78
C GLY A 148 -3.50 0.77 15.44
N VAL A 149 -4.52 0.34 14.70
CA VAL A 149 -5.71 1.15 14.41
C VAL A 149 -6.80 0.85 15.43
N PRO A 150 -7.36 1.84 16.16
CA PRO A 150 -8.46 1.57 17.09
C PRO A 150 -9.70 1.04 16.38
N ALA A 151 -10.43 0.11 17.00
CA ALA A 151 -11.59 -0.54 16.40
C ALA A 151 -12.67 0.44 15.90
N SER A 152 -12.81 1.59 16.57
CA SER A 152 -13.73 2.67 16.17
C SER A 152 -13.42 3.28 14.80
N PHE A 153 -12.16 3.19 14.36
CA PHE A 153 -11.69 3.69 13.07
C PHE A 153 -11.73 2.64 11.96
N ALA A 154 -11.75 1.34 12.28
CA ALA A 154 -11.70 0.24 11.30
C ALA A 154 -12.79 0.34 10.21
N LYS A 155 -13.99 0.82 10.56
CA LYS A 155 -15.10 1.07 9.63
C LYS A 155 -14.86 2.14 8.56
N ASN A 156 -13.74 2.86 8.64
CA ASN A 156 -13.33 3.86 7.65
C ASN A 156 -12.23 3.34 6.72
N PHE A 157 -11.86 2.06 6.85
CA PHE A 157 -10.81 1.43 6.05
C PHE A 157 -11.38 0.58 4.92
N GLY A 158 -10.54 0.33 3.92
CA GLY A 158 -10.81 -0.59 2.83
C GLY A 158 -12.05 -0.22 2.02
N VAL A 159 -12.76 -1.23 1.53
CA VAL A 159 -13.99 -1.08 0.72
C VAL A 159 -15.03 -0.25 1.46
N SER A 160 -15.22 -0.49 2.76
CA SER A 160 -16.19 0.27 3.57
C SER A 160 -15.86 1.77 3.62
N GLY A 161 -14.57 2.11 3.70
CA GLY A 161 -14.07 3.47 3.66
C GLY A 161 -14.34 4.14 2.32
N ILE A 162 -14.14 3.42 1.21
CA ILE A 162 -14.42 3.92 -0.14
C ILE A 162 -15.92 4.19 -0.30
N ARG A 163 -16.78 3.26 0.10
CA ARG A 163 -18.26 3.45 0.05
C ARG A 163 -18.70 4.64 0.90
N LYS A 164 -18.15 4.77 2.12
CA LYS A 164 -18.45 5.91 2.99
C LYS A 164 -18.00 7.25 2.38
N LEU A 165 -16.84 7.26 1.71
CA LEU A 165 -16.40 8.43 0.97
C LEU A 165 -17.36 8.76 -0.17
N ALA A 166 -17.78 7.75 -0.94
CA ALA A 166 -18.75 7.90 -2.02
C ALA A 166 -20.03 8.55 -1.50
N ASP A 167 -20.60 8.05 -0.41
CA ASP A 167 -21.82 8.62 0.19
C ASP A 167 -21.60 10.06 0.67
N ALA A 168 -20.42 10.36 1.25
CA ALA A 168 -20.09 11.72 1.70
C ALA A 168 -20.06 12.75 0.56
N THR A 169 -19.85 12.35 -0.70
CA THR A 169 -19.85 13.29 -1.84
C THR A 169 -21.23 13.93 -2.05
N THR A 170 -22.31 13.21 -1.79
CA THR A 170 -23.70 13.69 -2.03
C THR A 170 -24.51 13.86 -0.74
N ASP A 171 -23.89 13.63 0.42
CA ASP A 171 -24.51 13.87 1.71
C ASP A 171 -24.88 15.36 1.88
N GLY A 172 -26.15 15.63 2.17
CA GLY A 172 -26.67 16.96 2.45
C GLY A 172 -26.43 17.45 3.88
N SER A 173 -25.85 16.63 4.75
CA SER A 173 -25.51 16.99 6.12
C SER A 173 -24.35 18.00 6.18
N ALA A 174 -24.13 18.62 7.35
CA ALA A 174 -23.00 19.53 7.56
C ALA A 174 -21.61 18.87 7.38
N ARG A 175 -21.56 17.53 7.31
CA ARG A 175 -20.33 16.76 7.10
C ARG A 175 -20.16 16.28 5.66
N GLY A 176 -21.15 16.48 4.80
CA GLY A 176 -21.08 16.11 3.39
C GLY A 176 -20.32 17.13 2.55
N TRP A 177 -19.76 16.68 1.43
CA TRP A 177 -18.91 17.50 0.56
C TRP A 177 -19.65 18.69 -0.06
N ALA A 178 -20.95 18.51 -0.33
CA ALA A 178 -21.80 19.59 -0.81
C ALA A 178 -21.77 20.82 0.10
N LYS A 179 -21.70 20.62 1.43
CA LYS A 179 -21.58 21.72 2.41
C LYS A 179 -20.13 22.05 2.77
N LEU A 180 -19.28 21.03 2.95
CA LEU A 180 -17.89 21.22 3.38
C LEU A 180 -17.01 21.98 2.37
N PHE A 181 -17.31 21.84 1.07
CA PHE A 181 -16.58 22.49 -0.01
C PHE A 181 -17.51 23.35 -0.88
N ALA A 182 -18.60 23.87 -0.29
CA ALA A 182 -19.47 24.85 -0.94
C ALA A 182 -18.73 26.16 -1.26
N ASP A 183 -17.84 26.57 -0.36
CA ASP A 183 -16.93 27.70 -0.55
C ASP A 183 -15.80 27.31 -1.54
N PRO A 184 -15.68 28.00 -2.69
CA PRO A 184 -14.65 27.73 -3.68
C PRO A 184 -13.22 27.77 -3.12
N SER A 185 -12.94 28.63 -2.15
CA SER A 185 -11.60 28.77 -1.56
C SER A 185 -11.24 27.54 -0.73
N ARG A 186 -12.18 27.05 0.10
CA ARG A 186 -12.01 25.81 0.86
C ARG A 186 -11.92 24.60 -0.07
N ARG A 187 -12.71 24.58 -1.13
CA ARG A 187 -12.67 23.53 -2.15
C ARG A 187 -11.30 23.43 -2.81
N ALA A 188 -10.75 24.57 -3.23
CA ALA A 188 -9.45 24.63 -3.89
C ALA A 188 -8.36 24.00 -3.00
N VAL A 189 -8.27 24.41 -1.73
CA VAL A 189 -7.27 23.89 -0.80
C VAL A 189 -7.47 22.40 -0.49
N GLY A 190 -8.71 21.98 -0.25
CA GLY A 190 -9.03 20.58 0.00
C GLY A 190 -8.67 19.67 -1.17
N PHE A 191 -8.96 20.12 -2.40
CA PHE A 191 -8.74 19.33 -3.61
C PHE A 191 -7.26 19.31 -4.00
N GLU A 192 -6.54 20.42 -3.84
CA GLU A 192 -5.08 20.46 -4.01
C GLU A 192 -4.40 19.46 -3.05
N MET A 193 -4.83 19.41 -1.78
CA MET A 193 -4.31 18.44 -0.82
C MET A 193 -4.63 17.00 -1.23
N ALA A 194 -5.87 16.73 -1.65
CA ALA A 194 -6.27 15.42 -2.16
C ALA A 194 -5.40 14.96 -3.34
N GLN A 195 -5.16 15.84 -4.31
CA GLN A 195 -4.31 15.55 -5.46
C GLN A 195 -2.89 15.17 -5.06
N LYS A 196 -2.31 15.83 -4.05
CA LYS A 196 -0.98 15.46 -3.53
C LYS A 196 -0.93 14.03 -3.00
N PHE A 197 -2.03 13.52 -2.44
CA PHE A 197 -2.11 12.11 -2.03
C PHE A 197 -2.35 11.15 -3.20
N LEU A 198 -3.20 11.52 -4.15
CA LEU A 198 -3.51 10.71 -5.33
C LEU A 198 -2.30 10.54 -6.26
N THR A 199 -1.45 11.56 -6.36
CA THR A 199 -0.33 11.58 -7.31
C THR A 199 1.05 11.46 -6.65
N GLY A 200 1.18 11.84 -5.38
CA GLY A 200 2.44 11.85 -4.66
C GLY A 200 2.87 10.47 -4.15
N THR A 201 4.12 10.36 -3.69
CA THR A 201 4.75 9.06 -3.36
C THR A 201 4.83 8.74 -1.87
N ALA A 202 4.45 9.67 -0.99
CA ALA A 202 4.60 9.52 0.46
C ALA A 202 3.52 8.60 1.07
N HIS A 203 2.24 8.87 0.78
CA HIS A 203 1.08 8.20 1.39
C HIS A 203 0.09 7.63 0.37
N GLY A 204 0.36 7.86 -0.92
CA GLY A 204 -0.38 7.31 -2.04
C GLY A 204 0.52 7.11 -3.24
N GLY A 205 -0.04 7.28 -4.42
CA GLY A 205 0.63 7.17 -5.70
C GLY A 205 -0.35 6.82 -6.81
N ARG A 206 0.14 6.92 -8.04
CA ARG A 206 -0.58 6.64 -9.27
C ARG A 206 -1.46 5.38 -9.17
N GLY A 207 -2.70 5.48 -9.66
CA GLY A 207 -3.71 4.43 -9.60
C GLY A 207 -4.07 4.00 -8.18
N GLY A 208 -3.94 4.90 -7.19
CA GLY A 208 -4.13 4.56 -5.78
C GLY A 208 -3.19 3.46 -5.30
N LEU A 209 -2.00 3.33 -5.89
CA LEU A 209 -1.05 2.23 -5.68
C LEU A 209 -1.46 0.84 -6.20
N ARG A 210 -2.57 0.72 -6.93
CA ARG A 210 -3.06 -0.59 -7.38
C ARG A 210 -2.22 -1.18 -8.52
N TYR A 211 -1.53 -0.34 -9.30
CA TYR A 211 -0.55 -0.84 -10.27
C TYR A 211 0.62 -1.55 -9.58
N GLN A 212 1.18 -0.96 -8.53
CA GLN A 212 2.25 -1.59 -7.75
C GLN A 212 1.76 -2.84 -7.00
N PHE A 213 0.50 -2.86 -6.56
CA PHE A 213 -0.08 -4.05 -5.95
C PHE A 213 -0.33 -5.16 -6.95
N ALA A 214 -0.73 -4.83 -8.18
CA ALA A 214 -0.87 -5.80 -9.26
C ALA A 214 0.45 -6.53 -9.55
N GLU A 215 1.60 -5.86 -9.46
CA GLU A 215 2.92 -6.52 -9.57
C GLU A 215 3.16 -7.52 -8.43
N ILE A 216 2.65 -7.27 -7.22
CA ILE A 216 2.74 -8.20 -6.08
C ILE A 216 1.83 -9.42 -6.32
N VAL A 217 0.61 -9.18 -6.81
CA VAL A 217 -0.35 -10.23 -7.17
C VAL A 217 0.23 -11.16 -8.25
N GLU A 218 0.85 -10.59 -9.28
CA GLU A 218 1.51 -11.35 -10.35
C GLU A 218 2.64 -12.24 -9.81
N ARG A 219 3.45 -11.72 -8.88
CA ARG A 219 4.53 -12.49 -8.22
C ARG A 219 4.02 -13.57 -7.27
N SER A 220 2.80 -13.42 -6.72
CA SER A 220 2.15 -14.52 -6.00
C SER A 220 1.61 -15.62 -6.90
N GLY A 221 1.62 -15.43 -8.24
CA GLY A 221 1.05 -16.37 -9.20
C GLY A 221 -0.45 -16.21 -9.44
N ALA A 222 -1.07 -15.15 -8.90
CA ALA A 222 -2.47 -14.82 -9.13
C ALA A 222 -2.63 -13.84 -10.31
N ASP A 223 -3.84 -13.75 -10.87
CA ASP A 223 -4.14 -12.83 -11.99
C ASP A 223 -4.10 -11.36 -11.52
N PRO A 224 -3.19 -10.52 -12.04
CA PRO A 224 -3.06 -9.13 -11.65
C PRO A 224 -4.08 -8.19 -12.32
N SER A 225 -4.84 -8.68 -13.31
CA SER A 225 -5.66 -7.84 -14.21
C SER A 225 -6.71 -7.00 -13.47
N ALA A 226 -7.34 -7.57 -12.43
CA ALA A 226 -8.33 -6.86 -11.63
C ALA A 226 -7.74 -5.60 -10.98
N TYR A 227 -6.54 -5.69 -10.38
CA TYR A 227 -5.90 -4.53 -9.75
C TYR A 227 -5.34 -3.53 -10.76
N ARG A 228 -4.91 -3.97 -11.94
CA ARG A 228 -4.58 -3.03 -13.04
C ARG A 228 -5.81 -2.20 -13.46
N ASN A 229 -6.98 -2.84 -13.57
CA ASN A 229 -8.23 -2.17 -13.89
C ASN A 229 -8.66 -1.20 -12.78
N ILE A 230 -8.56 -1.61 -11.51
CA ILE A 230 -8.85 -0.71 -10.38
C ILE A 230 -7.90 0.49 -10.38
N GLY A 231 -6.63 0.29 -10.72
CA GLY A 231 -5.68 1.39 -10.90
C GLY A 231 -6.18 2.43 -11.92
N ALA A 232 -6.70 1.99 -13.06
CA ALA A 232 -7.29 2.89 -14.06
C ALA A 232 -8.53 3.63 -13.52
N LEU A 233 -9.38 2.98 -12.72
CA LEU A 233 -10.52 3.65 -12.09
C LEU A 233 -10.08 4.76 -11.12
N TRP A 234 -8.97 4.57 -10.40
CA TRP A 234 -8.39 5.60 -9.54
C TRP A 234 -7.77 6.76 -10.33
N GLU A 235 -7.19 6.50 -11.51
CA GLU A 235 -6.73 7.57 -12.41
C GLU A 235 -7.91 8.41 -12.91
N GLU A 236 -9.00 7.77 -13.36
CA GLU A 236 -10.24 8.46 -13.74
C GLU A 236 -10.76 9.35 -12.59
N PHE A 237 -10.76 8.85 -11.36
CA PHE A 237 -11.15 9.65 -10.19
C PHE A 237 -10.19 10.83 -9.93
N THR A 238 -8.89 10.63 -10.15
CA THR A 238 -7.87 11.68 -10.01
C THR A 238 -8.08 12.77 -11.06
N ASP A 239 -8.44 12.42 -12.29
CA ASP A 239 -8.75 13.37 -13.36
C ASP A 239 -10.03 14.16 -13.05
N LEU A 240 -11.06 13.51 -12.50
CA LEU A 240 -12.28 14.18 -12.04
C LEU A 240 -11.98 15.23 -10.95
N MET A 241 -11.18 14.85 -9.93
CA MET A 241 -10.75 15.77 -8.87
C MET A 241 -9.94 16.95 -9.44
N THR A 242 -9.09 16.68 -10.44
CA THR A 242 -8.27 17.70 -11.09
C THR A 242 -9.09 18.69 -11.90
N THR A 243 -10.06 18.17 -12.66
CA THR A 243 -10.98 19.00 -13.44
C THR A 243 -11.79 19.90 -12.50
N ALA A 244 -12.37 19.34 -11.43
CA ALA A 244 -13.15 20.13 -10.46
C ALA A 244 -12.32 21.15 -9.66
N HIS A 245 -10.99 20.95 -9.57
CA HIS A 245 -10.08 21.91 -8.96
C HIS A 245 -9.71 23.06 -9.92
N THR A 246 -9.50 22.75 -11.20
CA THR A 246 -8.88 23.66 -12.17
C THR A 246 -9.84 24.33 -13.14
N ASP A 247 -11.03 23.76 -13.34
CA ASP A 247 -12.04 24.29 -14.25
C ASP A 247 -13.18 25.00 -13.49
N PRO A 248 -13.20 26.35 -13.47
CA PRO A 248 -14.27 27.11 -12.81
C PRO A 248 -15.63 26.99 -13.53
N ALA A 249 -15.69 26.52 -14.78
CA ALA A 249 -16.93 26.29 -15.51
C ALA A 249 -17.57 24.94 -15.17
N SER A 250 -16.83 24.03 -14.51
CA SER A 250 -17.34 22.73 -14.12
C SER A 250 -18.47 22.86 -13.08
N SER A 251 -19.57 22.15 -13.31
CA SER A 251 -20.68 22.10 -12.36
C SER A 251 -20.28 21.29 -11.13
N TYR A 252 -20.20 21.94 -9.97
CA TYR A 252 -19.81 21.26 -8.74
C TYR A 252 -20.80 20.15 -8.34
N SER A 253 -22.10 20.35 -8.55
CA SER A 253 -23.12 19.32 -8.26
C SER A 253 -23.01 18.12 -9.20
N GLU A 254 -22.67 18.35 -10.48
CA GLU A 254 -22.39 17.28 -11.43
C GLU A 254 -21.14 16.50 -11.03
N PHE A 255 -20.06 17.21 -10.67
CA PHE A 255 -18.84 16.61 -10.14
C PHE A 255 -19.14 15.69 -8.95
N LEU A 256 -19.96 16.13 -7.98
CA LEU A 256 -20.28 15.30 -6.81
C LEU A 256 -20.99 13.99 -7.18
N ASN A 257 -21.92 14.03 -8.14
CA ASN A 257 -22.62 12.83 -8.62
C ASN A 257 -21.69 11.89 -9.40
N THR A 258 -20.83 12.44 -10.26
CA THR A 258 -19.85 11.67 -11.03
C THR A 258 -18.81 11.04 -10.11
N ALA A 259 -18.30 11.81 -9.13
CA ALA A 259 -17.38 11.33 -8.10
C ALA A 259 -17.99 10.20 -7.26
N ARG A 260 -19.27 10.32 -6.85
CA ARG A 260 -20.00 9.25 -6.15
C ARG A 260 -20.00 7.97 -6.96
N THR A 261 -20.41 8.07 -8.22
CA THR A 261 -20.52 6.93 -9.13
C THR A 261 -19.16 6.27 -9.31
N GLN A 262 -18.11 7.05 -9.51
CA GLN A 262 -16.76 6.54 -9.66
C GLN A 262 -16.26 5.81 -8.41
N LEU A 263 -16.48 6.39 -7.23
CA LEU A 263 -16.06 5.76 -5.97
C LEU A 263 -16.82 4.46 -5.68
N HIS A 264 -18.11 4.36 -6.04
CA HIS A 264 -18.83 3.08 -5.95
C HIS A 264 -18.27 2.04 -6.94
N ARG A 265 -17.98 2.43 -8.19
CA ARG A 265 -17.32 1.53 -9.18
C ARG A 265 -15.99 1.00 -8.64
N ILE A 266 -15.17 1.87 -8.05
CA ILE A 266 -13.92 1.50 -7.40
C ILE A 266 -14.20 0.52 -6.24
N ALA A 267 -15.13 0.83 -5.35
CA ALA A 267 -15.44 -0.01 -4.19
C ALA A 267 -15.91 -1.42 -4.60
N ASP A 268 -16.80 -1.51 -5.59
CA ASP A 268 -17.32 -2.78 -6.09
C ASP A 268 -16.20 -3.62 -6.73
N ALA A 269 -15.32 -2.97 -7.52
CA ALA A 269 -14.18 -3.64 -8.13
C ALA A 269 -13.15 -4.14 -7.10
N GLU A 270 -12.85 -3.33 -6.08
CA GLU A 270 -11.98 -3.68 -4.96
C GLU A 270 -12.52 -4.86 -4.16
N GLU A 271 -13.82 -4.86 -3.87
CA GLU A 271 -14.48 -5.95 -3.15
C GLU A 271 -14.40 -7.26 -3.95
N ALA A 272 -14.73 -7.22 -5.23
CA ALA A 272 -14.65 -8.39 -6.11
C ALA A 272 -13.21 -8.93 -6.23
N ALA A 273 -12.22 -8.05 -6.43
CA ALA A 273 -10.82 -8.44 -6.53
C ALA A 273 -10.28 -9.02 -5.22
N ALA A 274 -10.63 -8.41 -4.08
CA ALA A 274 -10.21 -8.87 -2.77
C ALA A 274 -10.84 -10.24 -2.41
N LEU A 275 -12.12 -10.46 -2.75
CA LEU A 275 -12.76 -11.76 -2.57
C LEU A 275 -12.05 -12.85 -3.37
N ALA A 276 -11.85 -12.63 -4.67
CA ALA A 276 -11.18 -13.58 -5.56
C ALA A 276 -9.78 -13.97 -5.06
N VAL A 277 -8.98 -12.99 -4.64
CA VAL A 277 -7.64 -13.25 -4.06
C VAL A 277 -7.71 -13.99 -2.72
N SER A 278 -8.68 -13.66 -1.87
CA SER A 278 -8.80 -14.27 -0.55
C SER A 278 -9.25 -15.73 -0.59
N GLU A 279 -9.96 -16.12 -1.66
CA GLU A 279 -10.48 -17.47 -1.91
C GLU A 279 -9.48 -18.35 -2.67
N ALA A 280 -8.73 -17.79 -3.63
CA ALA A 280 -7.76 -18.53 -4.44
C ALA A 280 -6.55 -19.10 -3.66
N ASN A 281 -6.33 -18.64 -2.43
CA ASN A 281 -5.21 -19.03 -1.58
C ASN A 281 -5.62 -19.92 -0.40
N ASN A 282 -6.86 -20.47 -0.40
CA ASN A 282 -7.34 -21.51 0.53
C ASN A 282 -7.08 -22.90 -0.03
#